data_AF-A0AAV4E0X9-F1
#
_entry.id   AF-A0AAV4E0X9-F1
#
_cell.length_a   1.000
_cell.length_b   1.000
_cell.length_c   1.000
_cell.angle_alpha   90.00
_cell.angle_beta   90.00
_cell.angle_gamma   90.00
#
_symmetry.space_group_name_H-M   'P 1'
#
loop_
_entity.id
_entity.type
_entity.pdbx_description
1 polymer ?
#
loop_
_entity_poly.entity_id
_entity_poly.type
_entity_poly.pdbx_seq_one_letter_code
_entity_poly.pdbx_strand_id
1 'polypeptide(L)'
;MTDIRYPVPQCDISLPSTTAPEVLLKLLDMHERTAHPSTTPTTASMTTRVKAEKVKRPVVSASGTSEEWTYFAQRWSEYKQATRLTGEDIIFQLLECCDEALCKDLTRSFRNLTSYDEPTLLGHIKSLAVRQENVMVARLQLQQTTQDRDEPVRAFSARLKGQASVC
;
A
#
# COMPACT_ATOMS: atom_id res chain seq x y z
N MET A 1 -34.81 32.55 42.05
CA MET A 1 -34.46 31.74 40.87
C MET A 1 -33.48 32.54 40.05
N THR A 2 -32.27 32.03 39.86
CA THR A 2 -31.17 32.73 39.18
C THR A 2 -31.06 32.21 37.76
N ASP A 3 -31.45 33.00 36.76
CA ASP A 3 -31.28 32.60 35.35
C ASP A 3 -29.83 32.79 34.91
N ILE A 4 -29.30 31.83 34.14
CA ILE A 4 -27.95 31.92 33.58
C ILE A 4 -28.07 32.64 32.24
N ARG A 5 -27.43 33.81 32.12
CA ARG A 5 -27.37 34.58 30.88
C ARG A 5 -26.15 34.15 30.06
N TYR A 6 -26.37 34.01 28.76
CA TYR A 6 -25.30 33.65 27.83
C TYR A 6 -24.27 34.80 27.66
N PRO A 7 -22.96 34.55 27.74
CA PRO A 7 -21.93 35.59 27.80
C PRO A 7 -21.49 36.17 26.43
N VAL A 8 -22.32 36.11 25.39
CA VAL A 8 -22.00 36.65 24.06
C VAL A 8 -22.73 37.99 23.82
N PRO A 9 -22.03 39.06 23.39
CA PRO A 9 -22.68 40.32 23.06
C PRO A 9 -23.66 40.09 21.89
N GLN A 10 -24.93 40.51 22.08
CA GLN A 10 -26.08 40.33 21.18
C GLN A 10 -26.89 39.02 21.32
N CYS A 11 -26.71 38.24 22.39
CA CYS A 11 -27.60 37.11 22.69
C CYS A 11 -28.36 37.32 24.02
N ASP A 12 -29.70 37.30 23.95
CA ASP A 12 -30.60 37.53 25.10
C ASP A 12 -31.25 36.23 25.62
N ILE A 13 -30.68 35.06 25.32
CA ILE A 13 -31.19 33.80 25.86
C ILE A 13 -30.86 33.66 27.35
N SER A 14 -31.91 33.56 28.15
CA SER A 14 -31.87 33.17 29.56
C SER A 14 -32.28 31.71 29.72
N LEU A 15 -31.40 30.90 30.29
CA LEU A 15 -31.69 29.49 30.59
C LEU A 15 -32.04 29.36 32.09
N PRO A 16 -33.12 28.63 32.45
CA PRO A 16 -33.48 28.42 33.85
C PRO A 16 -32.45 27.52 34.53
N SER A 17 -31.95 27.95 35.70
CA SER A 17 -30.97 27.18 36.50
C SER A 17 -31.50 25.87 37.08
N THR A 18 -32.80 25.61 36.97
CA THR A 18 -33.48 24.38 37.40
C THR A 18 -33.23 23.18 36.48
N THR A 19 -32.56 23.38 35.35
CA THR A 19 -32.31 22.33 34.35
C THR A 19 -31.09 21.50 34.73
N ALA A 20 -31.17 20.17 34.59
CA ALA A 20 -30.04 19.27 34.85
C ALA A 20 -28.81 19.67 34.01
N PRO A 21 -27.59 19.61 34.56
CA PRO A 21 -26.39 20.18 33.92
C PRO A 21 -26.08 19.54 32.57
N GLU A 22 -26.36 18.25 32.39
CA GLU A 22 -26.14 17.54 31.13
C GLU A 22 -27.03 18.03 29.99
N VAL A 23 -28.28 18.38 30.32
CA VAL A 23 -29.25 18.91 29.35
C VAL A 23 -28.91 20.36 29.02
N LEU A 24 -28.47 21.12 30.02
CA LEU A 24 -28.03 22.50 29.85
C LEU A 24 -26.85 22.60 28.88
N LEU A 25 -25.84 21.73 29.03
CA LEU A 25 -24.68 21.67 28.13
C LEU A 25 -25.08 21.36 26.68
N LYS A 26 -26.01 20.42 26.48
CA LYS A 26 -26.50 20.08 25.12
C LYS A 26 -27.31 21.22 24.49
N LEU A 27 -28.12 21.93 25.29
CA LEU A 27 -28.85 23.10 24.78
C LEU A 27 -27.89 24.23 24.40
N LEU A 28 -26.83 24.44 25.18
CA LEU A 28 -25.79 25.44 24.89
C LEU A 28 -25.05 25.11 23.58
N ASP A 29 -24.60 23.87 23.39
CA ASP A 29 -23.92 23.42 22.16
C ASP A 29 -24.82 23.58 20.91
N MET A 30 -26.10 23.22 21.04
CA MET A 30 -27.06 23.37 19.95
C MET A 30 -27.34 24.84 19.63
N HIS A 31 -27.44 25.69 20.66
CA HIS A 31 -27.66 27.12 20.49
C HIS A 31 -26.45 27.80 19.83
N GLU A 32 -25.23 27.48 20.28
CA GLU A 32 -23.99 28.00 19.69
C GLU A 32 -23.94 27.69 18.20
N ARG A 33 -24.22 26.44 17.80
CA ARG A 33 -24.18 26.02 16.39
C ARG A 33 -25.25 26.65 15.50
N THR A 34 -26.37 27.10 16.06
CA THR A 34 -27.53 27.57 15.29
C THR A 34 -27.68 29.09 15.29
N ALA A 35 -27.42 29.75 16.40
CA ALA A 35 -27.56 31.19 16.57
C ALA A 35 -26.25 31.97 16.42
N HIS A 36 -25.12 31.29 16.66
CA HIS A 36 -23.78 31.87 16.54
C HIS A 36 -22.90 31.00 15.63
N PRO A 37 -23.22 30.88 14.33
CA PRO A 37 -22.27 30.29 13.41
C PRO A 37 -20.98 31.10 13.54
N SER A 38 -19.94 30.48 14.11
CA SER A 38 -18.68 31.16 14.33
C SER A 38 -18.16 31.62 12.98
N THR A 39 -18.33 32.90 12.69
CA THR A 39 -17.75 33.59 11.54
C THR A 39 -16.26 33.82 11.79
N THR A 40 -15.57 32.85 12.37
CA THR A 40 -14.20 32.61 11.95
C THR A 40 -14.28 32.27 10.46
N PRO A 41 -13.58 33.01 9.57
CA PRO A 41 -13.18 32.43 8.31
C PRO A 41 -12.30 31.24 8.68
N THR A 42 -12.91 30.10 8.96
CA THR A 42 -12.33 28.83 8.60
C THR A 42 -12.25 28.95 7.10
N THR A 43 -11.12 29.53 6.63
CA THR A 43 -10.51 29.11 5.40
C THR A 43 -10.61 27.61 5.51
N ALA A 44 -11.59 27.04 4.81
CA ALA A 44 -11.56 25.67 4.44
C ALA A 44 -10.22 25.58 3.74
N SER A 45 -9.20 25.21 4.51
CA SER A 45 -8.14 24.39 3.98
C SER A 45 -8.93 23.16 3.52
N MET A 46 -9.49 23.27 2.32
CA MET A 46 -9.09 22.39 1.25
C MET A 46 -7.55 22.34 1.33
N THR A 47 -7.04 21.60 2.32
CA THR A 47 -6.12 20.56 2.02
C THR A 47 -6.89 19.78 0.98
N THR A 48 -6.68 20.19 -0.28
CA THR A 48 -6.40 19.25 -1.33
C THR A 48 -5.51 18.23 -0.66
N ARG A 49 -6.14 17.21 -0.08
CA ARG A 49 -5.49 15.95 0.19
C ARG A 49 -4.99 15.63 -1.20
N VAL A 50 -3.74 15.97 -1.46
CA VAL A 50 -3.01 15.55 -2.65
C VAL A 50 -3.32 14.09 -2.65
N LYS A 51 -4.21 13.69 -3.56
CA LYS A 51 -4.76 12.35 -3.59
C LYS A 51 -3.54 11.60 -4.08
N ALA A 52 -2.72 11.15 -3.12
CA ALA A 52 -1.41 10.61 -3.36
C ALA A 52 -1.60 9.62 -4.51
N GLU A 53 -0.83 9.81 -5.58
CA GLU A 53 -1.03 9.05 -6.81
C GLU A 53 -1.18 7.58 -6.42
N LYS A 54 -2.31 6.99 -6.84
CA LYS A 54 -2.66 5.64 -6.42
C LYS A 54 -1.48 4.75 -6.79
N VAL A 55 -0.85 4.14 -5.79
CA VAL A 55 0.37 3.35 -6.02
C VAL A 55 0.08 2.37 -7.13
N LYS A 56 0.90 2.43 -8.19
CA LYS A 56 0.73 1.58 -9.36
C LYS A 56 0.83 0.12 -8.91
N ARG A 57 -0.16 -0.68 -9.31
CA ARG A 57 -0.17 -2.10 -9.02
C ARG A 57 1.02 -2.75 -9.73
N PRO A 58 1.86 -3.53 -9.04
CA PRO A 58 2.93 -4.27 -9.70
C PRO A 58 2.32 -5.33 -10.63
N VAL A 59 2.98 -5.59 -11.75
CA VAL A 59 2.54 -6.61 -12.72
C VAL A 59 3.64 -7.64 -12.86
N VAL A 60 3.26 -8.91 -12.89
CA VAL A 60 4.16 -10.03 -13.18
C VAL A 60 3.62 -10.84 -14.35
N SER A 61 4.50 -11.11 -15.32
CA SER A 61 4.19 -11.91 -16.50
C SER A 61 4.79 -13.31 -16.38
N ALA A 62 4.29 -14.24 -17.21
CA ALA A 62 4.89 -15.55 -17.34
C ALA A 62 6.30 -15.47 -17.96
N SER A 63 7.17 -16.43 -17.62
CA SER A 63 8.53 -16.58 -18.17
C SER A 63 9.51 -15.44 -17.89
N GLY A 64 9.35 -14.72 -16.78
CA GLY A 64 10.32 -13.75 -16.30
C GLY A 64 11.59 -14.38 -15.71
N THR A 65 12.60 -13.54 -15.47
CA THR A 65 13.87 -13.94 -14.85
C THR A 65 13.78 -13.99 -13.32
N SER A 66 14.77 -14.59 -12.67
CA SER A 66 14.87 -14.60 -11.20
C SER A 66 14.99 -13.18 -10.61
N GLU A 67 15.62 -12.27 -11.34
CA GLU A 67 15.77 -10.86 -11.00
C GLU A 67 14.44 -10.11 -11.07
N GLU A 68 13.67 -10.29 -12.16
CA GLU A 68 12.34 -9.69 -12.32
C GLU A 68 11.38 -10.12 -11.21
N TRP A 69 11.46 -11.38 -10.79
CA TRP A 69 10.69 -11.87 -9.64
C TRP A 69 11.07 -11.19 -8.33
N THR A 70 12.37 -11.01 -8.09
CA THR A 70 12.87 -10.35 -6.88
C THR A 70 12.39 -8.90 -6.83
N TYR A 71 12.45 -8.21 -7.97
CA TYR A 71 11.90 -6.87 -8.13
C TYR A 71 10.38 -6.84 -7.88
N PHE A 72 9.62 -7.76 -8.46
CA PHE A 72 8.18 -7.89 -8.24
C PHE A 72 7.85 -8.13 -6.76
N ALA A 73 8.54 -9.05 -6.09
CA ALA A 73 8.30 -9.40 -4.69
C ALA A 73 8.54 -8.19 -3.76
N GLN A 74 9.59 -7.41 -4.02
CA GLN A 74 9.83 -6.16 -3.31
C GLN A 74 8.69 -5.16 -3.56
N ARG A 75 8.32 -4.95 -4.83
CA ARG A 75 7.28 -3.99 -5.20
C ARG A 75 5.90 -4.38 -4.66
N TRP A 76 5.61 -5.68 -4.58
CA TRP A 76 4.43 -6.23 -3.95
C TRP A 76 4.39 -5.93 -2.45
N SER A 77 5.52 -6.12 -1.74
CA SER A 77 5.63 -5.78 -0.32
C SER A 77 5.36 -4.28 -0.07
N GLU A 78 5.98 -3.41 -0.87
CA GLU A 78 5.75 -1.95 -0.81
C GLU A 78 4.29 -1.59 -1.12
N TYR A 79 3.70 -2.24 -2.13
CA TYR A 79 2.30 -2.05 -2.51
C TYR A 79 1.34 -2.42 -1.38
N LYS A 80 1.54 -3.58 -0.73
CA LYS A 80 0.74 -4.01 0.43
C LYS A 80 0.82 -2.99 1.57
N GLN A 81 2.03 -2.51 1.89
CA GLN A 81 2.22 -1.52 2.94
C GLN A 81 1.52 -0.19 2.62
N ALA A 82 1.62 0.26 1.37
CA ALA A 82 1.02 1.53 0.95
C ALA A 82 -0.52 1.48 0.87
N THR A 83 -1.08 0.33 0.51
CA THR A 83 -2.53 0.13 0.33
C THR A 83 -3.24 -0.40 1.57
N ARG A 84 -2.49 -0.87 2.59
CA ARG A 84 -3.01 -1.45 3.84
C ARG A 84 -3.99 -2.59 3.60
N LEU A 85 -3.67 -3.46 2.63
CA LEU A 85 -4.50 -4.63 2.31
C LEU A 85 -4.55 -5.59 3.50
N THR A 86 -5.72 -6.18 3.73
CA THR A 86 -5.98 -7.09 4.84
C THR A 86 -6.80 -8.30 4.38
N GLY A 87 -6.50 -9.48 4.93
CA GLY A 87 -7.30 -10.68 4.71
C GLY A 87 -7.35 -11.13 3.25
N GLU A 88 -8.53 -11.54 2.78
CA GLU A 88 -8.77 -12.08 1.45
C GLU A 88 -8.47 -11.08 0.31
N ASP A 89 -8.54 -9.77 0.58
CA ASP A 89 -8.23 -8.73 -0.40
C ASP A 89 -6.79 -8.85 -0.92
N ILE A 90 -5.86 -9.35 -0.11
CA ILE A 90 -4.48 -9.59 -0.50
C ILE A 90 -4.42 -10.61 -1.65
N ILE A 91 -5.22 -11.68 -1.54
CA ILE A 91 -5.25 -12.78 -2.51
C ILE A 91 -5.84 -12.29 -3.84
N PHE A 92 -6.98 -11.59 -3.79
CA PHE A 92 -7.60 -11.03 -5.01
C PHE A 92 -6.69 -10.02 -5.70
N GLN A 93 -6.04 -9.13 -4.93
CA GLN A 93 -5.10 -8.16 -5.48
C GLN A 93 -3.86 -8.84 -6.08
N LEU A 94 -3.38 -9.93 -5.48
CA LEU A 94 -2.23 -10.67 -5.95
C LEU A 94 -2.53 -11.40 -7.27
N LEU A 95 -3.71 -12.01 -7.40
CA LEU A 95 -4.16 -12.61 -8.66
C LEU A 95 -4.29 -11.57 -9.78
N GLU A 96 -4.73 -10.36 -9.45
CA GLU A 96 -4.85 -9.24 -10.38
C GLU A 96 -3.49 -8.58 -10.71
N CYS A 97 -2.42 -8.90 -9.98
CA CYS A 97 -1.05 -8.54 -10.36
C CYS A 97 -0.49 -9.45 -11.45
N CYS A 98 -1.08 -10.64 -11.66
CA CYS A 98 -0.66 -11.56 -12.68
C CYS A 98 -1.21 -11.13 -14.04
N ASP A 99 -0.42 -11.27 -15.11
CA ASP A 99 -0.96 -11.11 -16.46
C ASP A 99 -2.03 -12.17 -16.77
N GLU A 100 -2.81 -11.94 -17.84
CA GLU A 100 -3.92 -12.82 -18.19
C GLU A 100 -3.45 -14.25 -18.53
N ALA A 101 -2.26 -14.40 -19.11
CA ALA A 101 -1.70 -15.70 -19.48
C ALA A 101 -1.31 -16.51 -18.24
N LEU A 102 -0.59 -15.89 -17.31
CA LEU A 102 -0.16 -16.45 -16.03
C LEU A 102 -1.36 -16.77 -15.15
N CYS A 103 -2.40 -15.93 -15.14
CA CYS A 103 -3.63 -16.20 -14.40
C CYS A 103 -4.38 -17.43 -14.96
N LYS A 104 -4.44 -17.58 -16.29
CA LYS A 104 -4.98 -18.79 -16.94
C LYS A 104 -4.18 -20.04 -16.57
N ASP A 105 -2.86 -19.95 -16.56
CA ASP A 105 -1.99 -21.09 -16.24
C ASP A 105 -2.05 -21.45 -14.75
N LEU A 106 -2.13 -20.47 -13.86
CA LEU A 106 -2.42 -20.68 -12.43
C LEU A 106 -3.73 -21.42 -12.22
N THR A 107 -4.79 -21.02 -12.94
CA THR A 107 -6.12 -21.65 -12.85
C THR A 107 -6.13 -23.09 -13.39
N ARG A 108 -5.28 -23.39 -14.39
CA ARG A 108 -5.10 -24.75 -14.92
C ARG A 108 -4.30 -25.64 -13.99
N SER A 109 -3.23 -25.12 -13.39
CA SER A 109 -2.30 -25.89 -12.56
C SER A 109 -2.76 -26.06 -11.12
N PHE A 110 -3.44 -25.06 -10.55
CA PHE A 110 -3.86 -25.06 -9.15
C PHE A 110 -5.37 -24.82 -9.03
N ARG A 111 -6.06 -25.74 -8.34
CA ARG A 111 -7.48 -25.55 -8.00
C ARG A 111 -7.61 -24.69 -6.75
N ASN A 112 -8.69 -23.92 -6.65
CA ASN A 112 -9.08 -23.12 -5.47
C ASN A 112 -8.06 -22.03 -5.07
N LEU A 113 -7.66 -21.19 -6.03
CA LEU A 113 -6.69 -20.09 -5.85
C LEU A 113 -7.01 -19.13 -4.69
N THR A 114 -8.30 -18.91 -4.40
CA THR A 114 -8.76 -18.00 -3.35
C THR A 114 -8.66 -18.55 -1.93
N SER A 115 -8.45 -19.86 -1.77
CA SER A 115 -8.39 -20.51 -0.46
C SER A 115 -6.95 -20.66 0.08
N TYR A 116 -5.94 -20.30 -0.70
CA TYR A 116 -4.55 -20.40 -0.28
C TYR A 116 -4.14 -19.20 0.57
N ASP A 117 -3.20 -19.44 1.46
CA ASP A 117 -2.49 -18.36 2.15
C ASP A 117 -1.56 -17.62 1.17
N GLU A 118 -1.27 -16.35 1.48
CA GLU A 118 -0.42 -15.49 0.65
C GLU A 118 0.94 -16.10 0.28
N PRO A 119 1.76 -16.63 1.22
CA PRO A 119 3.07 -17.19 0.89
C PRO A 119 2.98 -18.40 -0.03
N THR A 120 1.93 -19.21 0.12
CA THR A 120 1.69 -20.39 -0.74
C THR A 120 1.35 -19.95 -2.15
N LEU A 121 0.46 -18.95 -2.29
CA LEU A 121 0.11 -18.41 -3.60
C LEU A 121 1.31 -17.74 -4.28
N LEU A 122 2.12 -16.97 -3.56
CA LEU A 122 3.37 -16.41 -4.09
C LEU A 122 4.33 -17.50 -4.57
N GLY A 123 4.42 -18.64 -3.86
CA GLY A 123 5.20 -19.80 -4.30
C GLY A 123 4.70 -20.41 -5.61
N HIS A 124 3.39 -20.57 -5.75
CA HIS A 124 2.76 -21.06 -6.98
C HIS A 124 2.98 -20.09 -8.15
N ILE A 125 2.78 -18.79 -7.93
CA ILE A 125 3.03 -17.75 -8.93
C ILE A 125 4.50 -17.79 -9.35
N LYS A 126 5.45 -17.86 -8.40
CA LYS A 126 6.88 -17.95 -8.70
C LYS A 126 7.21 -19.14 -9.60
N SER A 127 6.60 -20.30 -9.35
CA SER A 127 6.88 -21.52 -10.12
C SER A 127 6.49 -21.43 -11.60
N LEU A 128 5.49 -20.62 -11.92
CA LEU A 128 5.02 -20.40 -13.30
C LEU A 128 5.57 -19.12 -13.92
N ALA A 129 5.79 -18.09 -13.10
CA ALA A 129 6.31 -16.81 -13.54
C ALA A 129 7.81 -16.87 -13.81
N VAL A 130 8.60 -17.59 -13.00
CA VAL A 130 10.05 -17.62 -13.12
C VAL A 130 10.49 -18.82 -13.93
N ARG A 131 11.21 -18.55 -15.03
CA ARG A 131 11.90 -19.62 -15.73
C ARG A 131 13.01 -20.13 -14.81
N GLN A 132 12.99 -21.42 -14.49
CA GLN A 132 14.05 -22.02 -13.69
C GLN A 132 15.38 -21.91 -14.43
N GLU A 133 16.24 -21.01 -13.94
CA GLU A 133 17.59 -20.82 -14.45
C GLU A 133 18.47 -22.01 -14.03
N ASN A 134 19.26 -22.52 -14.95
CA ASN A 134 20.17 -23.61 -14.64
C ASN A 134 21.39 -23.04 -13.90
N VAL A 135 21.46 -23.30 -12.59
CA VAL A 135 22.55 -22.88 -11.71
C VAL A 135 23.93 -23.27 -12.25
N MET A 136 24.05 -24.41 -12.94
CA MET A 136 25.33 -24.81 -13.54
C MET A 136 25.79 -23.88 -14.67
N VAL A 137 24.85 -23.33 -15.43
CA VAL A 137 25.15 -22.33 -16.47
C VAL A 137 25.60 -21.02 -15.82
N ALA A 138 24.94 -20.58 -14.76
CA ALA A 138 25.33 -19.39 -14.02
C ALA A 138 26.75 -19.53 -13.42
N ARG A 139 27.08 -20.70 -12.85
CA ARG A 139 28.41 -21.03 -12.34
C ARG A 139 29.47 -21.06 -13.43
N LEU A 140 29.15 -21.65 -14.59
CA LEU A 140 30.05 -21.66 -15.75
C LEU A 140 30.35 -20.24 -16.23
N GLN A 141 29.32 -19.40 -16.35
CA GLN A 141 29.48 -17.98 -16.70
C GLN A 141 30.33 -17.23 -15.67
N LEU A 142 30.10 -17.45 -14.37
CA LEU A 142 30.90 -16.85 -13.30
C LEU A 142 32.38 -17.24 -13.42
N GLN A 143 32.66 -18.52 -13.68
CA GLN A 143 34.02 -19.03 -13.86
C GLN A 143 34.70 -18.45 -15.12
N GLN A 144 33.93 -18.18 -16.17
CA GLN A 144 34.42 -17.56 -17.42
C GLN A 144 34.53 -16.04 -17.35
N THR A 145 33.99 -15.40 -16.31
CA THR A 145 33.97 -13.94 -16.18
C THR A 145 35.37 -13.41 -15.83
N THR A 146 35.95 -12.63 -16.74
CA THR A 146 37.23 -11.95 -16.55
C THR A 146 37.07 -10.43 -16.64
N GLN A 147 38.02 -9.69 -16.08
CA GLN A 147 38.04 -8.23 -16.20
C GLN A 147 38.55 -7.84 -17.59
N ASP A 148 37.83 -6.95 -18.28
CA ASP A 148 38.25 -6.41 -19.58
C ASP A 148 39.35 -5.36 -19.43
N ARG A 149 40.13 -5.16 -20.51
CA ARG A 149 41.30 -4.26 -20.51
C ARG A 149 40.97 -2.82 -20.09
N ASP A 150 39.79 -2.32 -20.48
CA ASP A 150 39.34 -0.95 -20.24
C ASP A 150 38.27 -0.84 -19.13
N GLU A 151 38.03 -1.93 -18.37
CA GLU A 151 37.04 -1.94 -17.30
C GLU A 151 37.65 -1.57 -15.94
N PRO A 152 37.11 -0.57 -15.22
CA PRO A 152 37.57 -0.25 -13.88
C PRO A 152 37.18 -1.36 -12.88
N VAL A 153 38.07 -1.65 -11.92
CA VAL A 153 37.90 -2.73 -10.91
C VAL A 153 36.56 -2.65 -10.17
N ARG A 154 36.04 -1.44 -9.93
CA ARG A 154 34.74 -1.25 -9.26
C ARG A 154 33.58 -1.77 -10.10
N ALA A 155 33.58 -1.50 -11.41
CA ALA A 155 32.56 -2.00 -12.33
C ALA A 155 32.64 -3.52 -12.43
N PHE A 156 33.86 -4.07 -12.56
CA PHE A 156 34.07 -5.50 -12.58
C PHE A 156 33.56 -6.19 -11.29
N SER A 157 33.84 -5.59 -10.12
CA SER A 157 33.38 -6.12 -8.83
C SER A 157 31.84 -6.11 -8.70
N ALA A 158 31.17 -5.12 -9.28
CA ALA A 158 29.71 -5.05 -9.30
C ALA A 158 29.12 -6.15 -10.20
N ARG A 159 29.70 -6.35 -11.39
CA ARG A 159 29.30 -7.42 -12.31
C ARG A 159 29.51 -8.81 -11.71
N LEU A 160 30.66 -9.05 -11.08
CA LEU A 160 30.95 -10.30 -10.34
C LEU A 160 29.90 -10.58 -9.25
N LYS A 161 29.54 -9.57 -8.46
CA LYS A 161 28.51 -9.71 -7.42
C LYS A 161 27.13 -9.98 -8.01
N GLY A 162 26.78 -9.32 -9.11
CA GLY A 162 25.54 -9.59 -9.85
C GLY A 162 25.47 -11.05 -10.30
N GLN A 163 26.51 -11.54 -10.99
CA GLN A 163 26.55 -12.92 -11.47
C GLN A 163 26.56 -13.95 -10.33
N ALA A 164 27.28 -13.66 -9.23
CA ALA A 164 27.32 -14.53 -8.06
C ALA A 164 25.97 -14.61 -7.32
N SER A 165 25.11 -13.59 -7.43
CA SER A 165 23.77 -13.61 -6.82
C SER A 165 22.78 -14.55 -7.51
N VAL A 166 23.07 -14.93 -8.75
CA VAL A 166 22.26 -15.85 -9.58
C VAL A 166 22.73 -17.32 -9.42
N CYS A 167 23.93 -17.54 -8.88
CA CYS A 167 24.52 -18.87 -8.66
C CYS A 167 24.03 -19.54 -7.36
#